data_AF-A0A8H7BSQ4-F1
#
_entry.id   AF-A0A8H7BSQ4-F1
#
_cell.length_a   1.000
_cell.length_b   1.000
_cell.length_c   1.000
_cell.angle_alpha   90.00
_cell.angle_beta   90.00
_cell.angle_gamma   90.00
#
_symmetry.space_group_name_H-M   'P 1'
#
loop_
_entity.id
_entity.type
_entity.pdbx_description
1 polymer ?
#
loop_
_entity_poly.entity_id
_entity_poly.type
_entity_poly.pdbx_seq_one_letter_code
_entity_poly.pdbx_strand_id
1 'polypeptide(L)'
;MCSLVSSKSRTVDNQRTDTFTTAGDKKAFDFRGFKPFKLQKVEPIKHNTNLYRFQFDSPDQISGLAISSHVLIRYTTGGLFGYVFRPYSPISTHQM
;
A
#
# COMPACT_ATOMS: atom_id res chain seq x y z
N MET A 1 34.74 42.25 27.36
CA MET A 1 33.32 41.83 27.35
C MET A 1 33.02 41.30 25.95
N CYS A 2 32.77 40.00 25.83
CA CYS A 2 32.66 39.28 24.56
C CYS A 2 31.21 39.31 24.05
N SER A 3 31.02 39.67 22.79
CA SER A 3 29.71 39.79 22.12
C SER A 3 29.14 38.42 21.77
N LEU A 4 27.87 38.15 22.13
CA LEU A 4 27.16 36.94 21.76
C LEU A 4 26.09 37.26 20.71
N VAL A 5 26.28 36.64 19.55
CA VAL A 5 25.45 36.74 18.34
C VAL A 5 24.11 36.03 18.56
N SER A 6 23.01 36.74 18.33
CA SER A 6 21.64 36.23 18.35
C SER A 6 21.41 35.23 17.20
N SER A 7 21.43 33.93 17.49
CA SER A 7 21.04 32.88 16.55
C SER A 7 19.51 32.87 16.40
N LYS A 8 19.04 33.35 15.25
CA LYS A 8 17.62 33.30 14.88
C LYS A 8 17.30 31.87 14.42
N SER A 9 16.70 31.08 15.32
CA SER A 9 16.21 29.73 15.04
C SER A 9 15.22 29.79 13.87
N ARG A 10 15.60 29.21 12.74
CA ARG A 10 14.76 29.06 11.56
C ARG A 10 13.73 27.96 11.87
N THR A 11 12.52 28.36 12.21
CA THR A 11 11.36 27.47 12.23
C THR A 11 11.19 26.89 10.84
N VAL A 12 11.45 25.59 10.68
CA VAL A 12 11.05 24.86 9.48
C VAL A 12 9.61 24.44 9.74
N ASP A 13 8.68 25.27 9.29
CA ASP A 13 7.27 24.92 9.21
C ASP A 13 7.12 23.77 8.21
N ASN A 14 7.20 22.53 8.70
CA ASN A 14 6.91 21.33 7.91
C ASN A 14 5.38 21.18 7.76
N GLN A 15 4.78 22.11 7.03
CA GLN A 15 3.41 22.01 6.56
C GLN A 15 3.40 21.17 5.28
N ARG A 16 3.22 19.86 5.42
CA ARG A 16 2.56 19.01 4.41
C ARG A 16 1.57 18.09 5.12
N THR A 17 0.45 18.66 5.52
CA THR A 17 -0.79 17.89 5.66
C THR A 17 -1.39 17.74 4.26
N ASP A 18 -0.92 16.73 3.52
CA ASP A 18 -1.56 16.35 2.26
C ASP A 18 -2.85 15.57 2.58
N THR A 19 -3.88 16.30 3.00
CA THR A 19 -5.26 15.82 3.02
C THR A 19 -5.78 15.73 1.59
N PHE A 20 -5.74 14.55 1.01
CA PHE A 20 -6.45 14.18 -0.23
C PHE A 20 -6.98 12.76 -0.01
N THR A 21 -8.30 12.57 0.14
CA THR A 21 -9.30 12.36 -0.95
C THR A 21 -10.67 12.27 -0.25
N THR A 22 -11.70 13.12 -0.43
CA THR A 22 -12.54 13.49 -1.60
C THR A 22 -13.01 12.31 -2.45
N ALA A 23 -14.29 11.95 -2.36
CA ALA A 23 -14.96 10.94 -3.18
C ALA A 23 -14.47 10.93 -4.65
N GLY A 24 -13.63 9.95 -5.01
CA GLY A 24 -13.05 9.90 -6.37
C GLY A 24 -11.75 9.13 -6.58
N ASP A 25 -11.10 8.54 -5.56
CA ASP A 25 -9.88 7.76 -5.81
C ASP A 25 -10.19 6.38 -6.39
N LYS A 26 -9.97 6.27 -7.70
CA LYS A 26 -10.07 5.03 -8.47
C LYS A 26 -8.96 4.01 -8.12
N LYS A 27 -7.99 4.33 -7.26
CA LYS A 27 -6.85 3.46 -6.95
C LYS A 27 -7.15 2.57 -5.75
N ALA A 28 -6.94 1.26 -5.92
CA ALA A 28 -7.20 0.28 -4.87
C ALA A 28 -6.05 0.16 -3.85
N PHE A 29 -4.79 0.33 -4.29
CA PHE A 29 -3.61 0.22 -3.43
C PHE A 29 -3.15 1.57 -2.87
N ASP A 30 -2.68 1.54 -1.62
CA ASP A 30 -2.13 2.69 -0.89
C ASP A 30 -0.76 2.32 -0.30
N PHE A 31 0.20 3.23 -0.38
CA PHE A 31 1.56 3.05 0.14
C PHE A 31 1.63 3.28 1.66
N ARG A 32 0.62 3.91 2.25
CA ARG A 32 0.61 4.32 3.67
C ARG A 32 0.38 3.16 4.65
N GLY A 33 -0.02 1.98 4.17
CA GLY A 33 -0.21 0.83 5.04
C GLY A 33 -0.85 -0.40 4.40
N PHE A 34 -1.11 -1.40 5.23
CA PHE A 34 -1.78 -2.63 4.80
C PHE A 34 -3.30 -2.46 4.82
N LYS A 35 -3.93 -2.76 3.68
CA LYS A 35 -5.37 -2.83 3.53
C LYS A 35 -5.81 -4.31 3.40
N PRO A 36 -6.82 -4.77 4.16
CA PRO A 36 -7.38 -6.10 3.94
C PRO A 36 -8.19 -6.12 2.65
N PHE A 37 -8.03 -7.16 1.83
CA PHE A 37 -8.84 -7.40 0.64
C PHE A 37 -9.59 -8.72 0.80
N LYS A 38 -10.85 -8.75 0.32
CA LYS A 38 -11.65 -9.97 0.33
C LYS A 38 -11.17 -10.90 -0.78
N LEU A 39 -10.92 -12.16 -0.43
CA LEU A 39 -10.64 -13.21 -1.40
C LEU A 39 -11.93 -13.53 -2.18
N GLN A 40 -11.93 -13.26 -3.48
CA GLN A 40 -13.07 -13.48 -4.35
C GLN A 40 -13.09 -14.91 -4.89
N LYS A 41 -11.95 -15.39 -5.36
CA LYS A 41 -11.83 -16.69 -6.02
C LYS A 41 -10.43 -17.26 -5.85
N VAL A 42 -10.37 -18.59 -5.71
CA VAL A 42 -9.14 -19.38 -5.80
C VAL A 42 -9.30 -20.34 -6.97
N GLU A 43 -8.41 -20.26 -7.93
CA GLU A 43 -8.39 -21.13 -9.11
C GLU A 43 -7.15 -22.03 -9.04
N PRO A 44 -7.31 -23.35 -8.86
CA PRO A 44 -6.18 -24.28 -8.93
C PRO A 44 -5.71 -24.41 -10.39
N ILE A 45 -4.47 -24.05 -10.65
CA ILE A 45 -3.83 -24.17 -11.98
C ILE A 45 -3.09 -25.50 -12.10
N LYS A 46 -2.47 -25.95 -11.00
CA LYS A 46 -1.75 -27.23 -10.89
C LYS A 46 -1.83 -27.77 -9.46
N HIS A 47 -1.18 -28.90 -9.20
CA HIS A 47 -1.10 -29.56 -7.89
C HIS A 47 -0.57 -28.65 -6.76
N ASN A 48 0.26 -27.65 -7.06
CA ASN A 48 0.87 -26.74 -6.08
C ASN A 48 0.79 -25.26 -6.47
N THR A 49 -0.01 -24.92 -7.49
CA THR A 49 -0.06 -23.56 -8.04
C THR A 49 -1.51 -23.13 -8.11
N ASN A 50 -1.83 -22.06 -7.38
CA ASN A 50 -3.17 -21.49 -7.33
C ASN A 50 -3.11 -20.01 -7.73
N LEU A 51 -4.10 -19.57 -8.51
CA LEU A 51 -4.35 -18.18 -8.81
C LEU A 51 -5.37 -17.63 -7.82
N TYR A 52 -4.97 -16.58 -7.09
CA TYR A 52 -5.81 -15.92 -6.10
C TYR A 52 -6.32 -14.60 -6.66
N ARG A 53 -7.64 -14.42 -6.68
CA ARG A 53 -8.29 -13.18 -7.10
C ARG A 53 -8.89 -12.48 -5.89
N PHE A 54 -8.49 -11.24 -5.68
CA PHE A 54 -8.98 -10.38 -4.61
C PHE A 54 -9.96 -9.35 -5.17
N GLN A 55 -11.04 -9.10 -4.45
CA GLN A 55 -12.05 -8.12 -4.82
C GLN A 55 -11.66 -6.74 -4.30
N PHE A 56 -11.83 -5.71 -5.14
CA PHE A 56 -11.77 -4.31 -4.74
C PHE A 56 -13.11 -3.83 -4.19
N ASP A 57 -13.09 -2.74 -3.42
CA ASP A 57 -14.30 -2.24 -2.74
C ASP A 57 -15.34 -1.73 -3.75
N SER A 58 -14.88 -1.21 -4.89
CA SER A 58 -15.74 -0.77 -6.00
C SER A 58 -15.30 -1.43 -7.31
N PRO A 59 -16.25 -1.80 -8.20
CA PRO A 59 -15.95 -2.41 -9.49
C PRO A 59 -15.19 -1.48 -10.44
N ASP A 60 -15.30 -0.17 -10.27
CA ASP A 60 -14.64 0.84 -11.12
C ASP A 60 -13.20 1.16 -10.67
N GLN A 61 -12.74 0.51 -9.59
CA GLN A 61 -11.38 0.69 -9.10
C GLN A 61 -10.37 -0.07 -9.97
N ILE A 62 -9.25 0.59 -10.19
CA ILE A 62 -8.04 0.03 -10.79
C ILE A 62 -6.99 -0.19 -9.70
N SER A 63 -6.01 -1.06 -9.95
CA SER A 63 -4.94 -1.31 -8.98
C SER A 63 -4.15 -0.05 -8.63
N GLY A 64 -3.88 0.81 -9.63
CA GLY A 64 -3.10 2.04 -9.45
C GLY A 64 -1.63 1.80 -9.10
N LEU A 65 -1.12 0.57 -9.27
CA LEU A 65 0.26 0.20 -9.00
C LEU A 65 1.18 0.72 -10.10
N ALA A 66 2.30 1.36 -9.75
CA ALA A 66 3.27 1.84 -10.72
C ALA A 66 4.01 0.67 -11.41
N ILE A 67 4.47 0.89 -12.65
CA ILE A 67 5.25 -0.10 -13.41
C ILE A 67 6.50 -0.48 -12.60
N SER A 68 6.85 -1.77 -12.58
CA SER A 68 7.94 -2.36 -11.79
C SER A 68 7.76 -2.33 -10.27
N SER A 69 6.58 -1.99 -9.75
CA SER A 69 6.28 -2.08 -8.32
C SER A 69 5.67 -3.43 -7.95
N HIS A 70 5.76 -3.79 -6.67
CA HIS A 70 5.24 -5.03 -6.11
C HIS A 70 4.26 -4.75 -4.97
N VAL A 71 3.34 -5.68 -4.70
CA VAL A 71 2.49 -5.63 -3.52
C VAL A 71 3.11 -6.43 -2.38
N LEU A 72 3.01 -5.92 -1.16
CA LEU A 72 3.49 -6.62 0.04
C LEU A 72 2.30 -7.29 0.73
N ILE A 73 2.34 -8.62 0.86
CA ILE A 73 1.31 -9.37 1.59
C ILE A 73 1.78 -9.62 3.01
N ARG A 74 0.91 -9.32 3.98
CA ARG A 74 1.11 -9.63 5.39
C ARG A 74 0.16 -10.76 5.81
N TYR A 75 0.74 -11.85 6.31
CA TYR A 75 0.01 -12.92 6.98
C TYR A 75 0.34 -12.91 8.47
N THR A 76 -0.70 -12.95 9.32
CA THR A 76 -0.57 -13.08 10.77
C THR A 76 -0.60 -14.57 11.11
N THR A 77 0.50 -15.12 11.59
CA THR A 77 0.44 -16.46 12.18
C THR A 77 -0.32 -16.35 13.50
N GLY A 78 -1.22 -17.30 13.81
CA GLY A 78 -2.03 -17.27 15.04
C GLY A 78 -1.25 -17.37 16.36
N GLY A 79 0.08 -17.20 16.32
CA GLY A 79 0.96 -17.15 17.48
C GLY A 79 1.33 -15.71 17.86
N LEU A 80 2.02 -15.58 19.00
CA LEU A 80 2.16 -14.31 19.72
C LEU A 80 2.90 -13.19 18.95
N PHE A 81 3.77 -13.51 17.97
CA PHE A 81 4.65 -12.49 17.34
C PHE A 81 5.07 -12.74 15.86
N GLY A 82 4.36 -13.57 15.09
CA GLY A 82 4.81 -13.91 13.73
C GLY A 82 4.07 -13.18 12.62
N TYR A 83 4.61 -12.05 12.14
CA TYR A 83 4.18 -11.52 10.84
C TYR A 83 5.05 -12.09 9.72
N VAL A 84 4.41 -12.69 8.72
CA VAL A 84 5.07 -13.16 7.50
C VAL A 84 4.79 -12.18 6.38
N PHE A 85 5.85 -11.58 5.85
CA PHE A 85 5.77 -10.65 4.72
C PHE A 85 6.33 -11.29 3.46
N ARG A 86 5.58 -11.20 2.36
CA ARG A 86 6.02 -11.70 1.06
C ARG A 86 5.66 -10.69 -0.05
N PRO A 87 6.63 -10.27 -0.88
CA PRO A 87 6.34 -9.45 -2.04
C PRO A 87 5.81 -10.33 -3.18
N TYR A 88 4.81 -9.83 -3.91
CA TYR A 88 4.28 -10.46 -5.11
C TYR A 88 4.05 -9.41 -6.22
N SER A 89 4.24 -9.82 -7.46
CA SER A 89 3.79 -9.06 -8.63
C SER A 89 2.42 -9.59 -9.07
N PRO A 90 1.36 -8.77 -9.08
CA PRO A 90 0.09 -9.19 -9.64
C PRO A 90 0.23 -9.52 -11.12
N ILE A 91 -0.39 -10.61 -11.56
CA ILE A 91 -0.46 -11.02 -12.97
C ILE A 91 -1.68 -10.44 -13.70
N SER A 92 -2.57 -9.73 -12.99
CA SER A 92 -3.69 -9.01 -13.60
C SER A 92 -3.16 -7.93 -14.51
N THR A 93 -3.71 -7.84 -15.72
CA THR A 93 -3.36 -6.78 -16.67
C THR A 93 -3.62 -5.41 -16.05
N HIS A 94 -2.65 -4.51 -16.22
CA HIS A 94 -2.83 -3.11 -15.87
C HIS A 94 -3.70 -2.49 -16.98
N GLN A 95 -4.99 -2.29 -16.71
CA GLN A 95 -5.78 -1.39 -17.55
C GLN A 95 -5.28 0.03 -17.29
N MET A 96 -4.65 0.61 -18.33
CA MET A 96 -4.27 2.02 -18.39
C MET A 96 -5.50 2.91 -18.51
#